data_AF-A0AAD9E0Z8-F1
#
_entry.id   AF-A0AAD9E0Z8-F1
#
_cell.length_a   1.000
_cell.length_b   1.000
_cell.length_c   1.000
_cell.angle_alpha   90.00
_cell.angle_beta   90.00
_cell.angle_gamma   90.00
#
_symmetry.space_group_name_H-M   'P 1'
#
loop_
_entity.id
_entity.type
_entity.pdbx_description
1 polymer ?
#
loop_
_entity_poly.entity_id
_entity_poly.type
_entity_poly.pdbx_seq_one_letter_code
_entity_poly.pdbx_strand_id
1 'polypeptide(L)'
;MSAWPGEQQDRARSRVHVAAVFLCSRYNTSEKTMSDYDLILKCWPPVEADYTGYGGAVLGRLFVEHPDTIKFFPKFANIPRGSLAGHPDVAAHGATVLKKVAELVKTKGNHTSILKTLATSHANQHKIPIINFKLLSECLCVVMKEKAGADAATQDALRRVLSCVTSEVDGFYKELGYAG
;
A
#
# COMPACT_ATOMS: atom_id res chain seq x y z
N MET A 1 -42.92 -4.16 37.20
CA MET A 1 -42.86 -4.33 35.72
C MET A 1 -41.78 -5.36 35.44
N SER A 2 -42.17 -6.62 35.30
CA SER A 2 -41.24 -7.74 35.14
C SER A 2 -40.93 -7.93 33.66
N ALA A 3 -39.68 -7.71 33.26
CA ALA A 3 -39.23 -7.93 31.90
C ALA A 3 -39.37 -9.41 31.51
N TRP A 4 -39.91 -9.67 30.31
CA TRP A 4 -40.16 -11.00 29.79
C TRP A 4 -38.86 -11.77 29.49
N PRO A 5 -38.78 -13.09 29.73
CA PRO A 5 -37.55 -13.89 29.51
C PRO A 5 -37.05 -13.96 28.05
N GLY A 6 -37.87 -13.57 27.06
CA GLY A 6 -37.54 -13.67 25.63
C GLY A 6 -36.57 -12.60 25.10
N GLU A 7 -36.47 -11.44 25.75
CA GLU A 7 -35.75 -10.28 25.20
C GLU A 7 -34.21 -10.39 25.35
N GLN A 8 -33.72 -11.16 26.33
CA GLN A 8 -32.28 -11.42 26.48
C GLN A 8 -31.77 -12.49 25.51
N GLN A 9 -32.61 -13.44 25.10
CA GLN A 9 -32.22 -14.54 24.22
C GLN A 9 -32.09 -14.07 22.76
N ASP A 10 -32.91 -13.11 22.33
CA ASP A 10 -32.81 -12.49 21.00
C ASP A 10 -31.59 -11.54 20.86
N ARG A 11 -31.26 -10.79 21.92
CA ARG A 11 -30.05 -9.95 21.93
C ARG A 11 -28.76 -10.80 21.91
N ALA A 12 -28.77 -11.98 22.51
CA ALA A 12 -27.66 -12.93 22.44
C ALA A 12 -27.54 -13.58 21.04
N ARG A 13 -28.65 -13.98 20.41
CA ARG A 13 -28.69 -14.54 19.04
C ARG A 13 -28.22 -13.54 17.98
N SER A 14 -28.60 -12.27 18.10
CA SER A 14 -28.14 -11.22 17.18
C SER A 14 -26.64 -10.96 17.34
N ARG A 15 -26.10 -11.00 18.57
CA ARG A 15 -24.66 -10.84 18.82
C ARG A 15 -23.79 -11.97 18.26
N VAL A 16 -24.24 -13.23 18.34
CA VAL A 16 -23.49 -14.34 17.71
C VAL A 16 -23.55 -14.30 16.18
N HIS A 17 -24.66 -13.84 15.58
CA HIS A 17 -24.75 -13.67 14.13
C HIS A 17 -23.86 -12.53 13.63
N VAL A 18 -23.84 -11.38 14.32
CA VAL A 18 -22.95 -10.26 13.96
C VAL A 18 -21.48 -10.64 14.17
N ALA A 19 -21.14 -11.34 15.26
CA ALA A 19 -19.77 -11.83 15.48
C ALA A 19 -19.35 -12.88 14.43
N ALA A 20 -20.24 -13.80 14.05
CA ALA A 20 -19.98 -14.79 13.01
C ALA A 20 -19.83 -14.16 11.62
N VAL A 21 -20.65 -13.15 11.28
CA VAL A 21 -20.52 -12.38 10.03
C VAL A 21 -19.22 -11.56 10.04
N PHE A 22 -18.84 -10.96 11.16
CA PHE A 22 -17.55 -10.26 11.29
C PHE A 22 -16.35 -11.20 11.19
N LEU A 23 -16.41 -12.37 11.82
CA LEU A 23 -15.35 -13.38 11.77
C LEU A 23 -15.24 -14.01 10.38
N CYS A 24 -16.36 -14.36 9.74
CA CYS A 24 -16.41 -14.87 8.37
C CYS A 24 -15.96 -13.80 7.37
N SER A 25 -16.37 -12.54 7.54
CA SER A 25 -15.89 -11.42 6.72
C SER A 25 -14.39 -11.18 6.91
N ARG A 26 -13.87 -11.27 8.15
CA ARG A 26 -12.42 -11.23 8.42
C ARG A 26 -11.67 -12.41 7.80
N TYR A 27 -12.20 -13.63 7.93
CA TYR A 27 -11.58 -14.85 7.41
C TYR A 27 -11.54 -14.84 5.87
N ASN A 28 -12.65 -14.45 5.25
CA ASN A 28 -12.77 -14.25 3.81
C ASN A 28 -11.91 -13.08 3.30
N THR A 29 -11.68 -12.06 4.14
CA THR A 29 -10.74 -10.97 3.83
C THR A 29 -9.29 -11.45 3.92
N SER A 30 -8.93 -12.26 4.91
CA SER A 30 -7.57 -12.83 5.06
C SER A 30 -7.22 -13.88 4.01
N GLU A 31 -8.16 -14.75 3.63
CA GLU A 31 -7.97 -15.70 2.53
C GLU A 31 -7.83 -14.96 1.20
N LYS A 32 -8.67 -13.94 0.98
CA LYS A 32 -8.59 -13.11 -0.22
C LYS A 32 -7.26 -12.36 -0.30
N THR A 33 -6.76 -11.76 0.80
CA THR A 33 -5.44 -11.11 0.77
C THR A 33 -4.31 -12.09 0.49
N MET A 34 -4.34 -13.31 1.03
CA MET A 34 -3.34 -14.35 0.67
C MET A 34 -3.36 -14.66 -0.83
N SER A 35 -4.54 -14.84 -1.42
CA SER A 35 -4.67 -15.04 -2.87
C SER A 35 -4.25 -13.81 -3.68
N ASP A 36 -4.48 -12.60 -3.15
CA ASP A 36 -4.06 -11.35 -3.77
C ASP A 36 -2.52 -11.25 -3.82
N TYR A 37 -1.81 -11.64 -2.76
CA TYR A 37 -0.35 -11.70 -2.76
C TYR A 37 0.17 -12.66 -3.84
N ASP A 38 -0.45 -13.82 -4.02
CA ASP A 38 -0.04 -14.79 -5.04
C ASP A 38 -0.22 -14.25 -6.47
N LEU A 39 -1.33 -13.55 -6.73
CA LEU A 39 -1.56 -12.88 -8.02
C LEU A 39 -0.51 -11.80 -8.29
N ILE A 40 -0.21 -10.96 -7.28
CA ILE A 40 0.82 -9.91 -7.41
C ILE A 40 2.19 -10.54 -7.66
N LEU A 41 2.57 -11.55 -6.88
CA LEU A 41 3.86 -12.23 -7.00
C LEU A 41 4.04 -12.92 -8.36
N LYS A 42 2.96 -13.39 -8.98
CA LYS A 42 2.99 -13.95 -10.33
C LYS A 42 3.37 -12.91 -11.40
N CYS A 43 2.95 -11.67 -11.23
CA CYS A 43 3.25 -10.55 -12.14
C CYS A 43 4.49 -9.75 -11.75
N TRP A 44 5.15 -10.11 -10.64
CA TRP A 44 6.32 -9.39 -10.12
C TRP A 44 7.67 -9.69 -10.80
N PRO A 45 7.95 -10.86 -11.43
CA PRO A 45 9.27 -11.16 -12.00
C PRO A 45 9.82 -10.12 -13.00
N PRO A 46 9.02 -9.52 -13.89
CA PRO A 46 9.51 -8.44 -14.78
C PRO A 46 9.98 -7.19 -14.00
N VAL A 47 9.33 -6.90 -12.87
CA VAL A 47 9.71 -5.79 -11.98
C VAL A 47 11.04 -6.09 -11.30
N GLU A 48 11.25 -7.34 -10.88
CA GLU A 48 12.52 -7.75 -10.25
C GLU A 48 13.69 -7.72 -11.21
N ALA A 49 13.44 -8.01 -12.48
CA ALA A 49 14.43 -7.95 -13.54
C ALA A 49 14.90 -6.51 -13.83
N ASP A 50 14.05 -5.50 -13.59
CA ASP A 50 14.38 -4.08 -13.85
C ASP A 50 13.76 -3.11 -12.83
N TYR A 51 14.22 -3.14 -11.58
CA TYR A 51 13.76 -2.19 -10.56
C TYR A 51 13.97 -0.72 -10.95
N THR A 52 15.00 -0.42 -11.74
CA THR A 52 15.36 0.94 -12.14
C THR A 52 14.37 1.49 -13.15
N GLY A 53 14.04 0.74 -14.20
CA GLY A 53 13.10 1.17 -15.24
C GLY A 53 11.64 1.18 -14.79
N TYR A 54 11.23 0.23 -13.94
CA TYR A 54 9.89 0.26 -13.34
C TYR A 54 9.79 1.34 -12.26
N GLY A 55 10.77 1.43 -11.37
CA GLY A 55 10.74 2.38 -10.25
C GLY A 55 10.85 3.83 -10.72
N GLY A 56 11.70 4.09 -11.71
CA GLY A 56 11.79 5.39 -12.36
C GLY A 56 10.50 5.79 -13.08
N ALA A 57 9.79 4.84 -13.69
CA ALA A 57 8.49 5.11 -14.30
C ALA A 57 7.42 5.44 -13.26
N VAL A 58 7.39 4.72 -12.13
CA VAL A 58 6.45 4.99 -11.03
C VAL A 58 6.69 6.39 -10.43
N LEU A 59 7.92 6.73 -10.06
CA LEU A 59 8.23 8.05 -9.50
C LEU A 59 8.09 9.18 -10.53
N GLY A 60 8.50 8.93 -11.78
CA GLY A 60 8.31 9.88 -12.87
C GLY A 60 6.83 10.22 -13.04
N ARG A 61 5.95 9.21 -13.04
CA ARG A 61 4.50 9.39 -13.10
C ARG A 61 3.97 10.14 -11.87
N LEU A 62 4.41 9.76 -10.66
CA LEU A 62 4.03 10.44 -9.42
C LEU A 62 4.33 11.94 -9.48
N PHE A 63 5.52 12.33 -9.94
CA PHE A 63 5.88 13.74 -10.01
C PHE A 63 5.14 14.51 -11.10
N VAL A 64 4.78 13.85 -12.21
CA VAL A 64 4.00 14.46 -13.30
C VAL A 64 2.54 14.64 -12.88
N GLU A 65 1.89 13.60 -12.37
CA GLU A 65 0.46 13.61 -11.98
C GLU A 65 0.22 14.36 -10.67
N HIS A 66 1.20 14.31 -9.76
CA HIS A 66 1.11 14.92 -8.43
C HIS A 66 2.34 15.79 -8.14
N PRO A 67 2.44 16.98 -8.78
CA PRO A 67 3.57 17.91 -8.62
C PRO A 67 3.96 18.20 -7.18
N ASP A 68 2.96 18.30 -6.29
CA ASP A 68 3.15 18.64 -4.88
C ASP A 68 3.96 17.62 -4.10
N THR A 69 4.11 16.40 -4.63
CA THR A 69 4.91 15.35 -3.99
C THR A 69 6.42 15.61 -4.09
N ILE A 70 6.88 16.41 -5.06
CA ILE A 70 8.32 16.66 -5.26
C ILE A 70 8.97 17.36 -4.08
N LYS A 71 8.20 18.13 -3.29
CA LYS A 71 8.70 18.84 -2.10
C LYS A 71 9.23 17.90 -1.01
N PHE A 72 8.77 16.65 -0.99
CA PHE A 72 9.26 15.61 -0.07
C PHE A 72 10.58 14.99 -0.54
N PHE A 73 11.03 15.32 -1.76
CA PHE A 73 12.27 14.82 -2.36
C PHE A 73 13.22 15.99 -2.67
N PRO A 74 13.89 16.56 -1.66
CA PRO A 74 14.78 17.71 -1.85
C PRO A 74 15.92 17.43 -2.85
N LYS A 75 16.33 16.15 -2.98
CA LYS A 75 17.32 15.72 -3.99
C LYS A 75 16.86 15.98 -5.44
N PHE A 76 15.55 15.99 -5.69
CA PHE A 76 14.99 16.15 -7.03
C PHE A 76 14.40 17.55 -7.28
N ALA A 77 14.35 18.40 -6.26
CA ALA A 77 13.74 19.72 -6.35
C ALA A 77 14.37 20.63 -7.42
N ASN A 78 15.66 20.43 -7.71
CA ASN A 78 16.40 21.19 -8.72
C ASN A 78 16.36 20.58 -10.12
N ILE A 79 15.74 19.41 -10.29
CA ILE A 79 15.64 18.75 -11.59
C ILE A 79 14.45 19.36 -12.34
N PRO A 80 14.63 19.83 -13.59
CA PRO A 80 13.52 20.33 -14.40
C PRO A 80 12.41 19.29 -14.53
N ARG A 81 11.14 19.71 -14.45
CA ARG A 81 9.99 18.79 -14.46
C ARG A 81 9.96 17.88 -15.69
N GLY A 82 10.31 18.42 -16.86
CA GLY A 82 10.40 17.64 -18.10
C GLY A 82 11.54 16.62 -18.13
N SER A 83 12.48 16.70 -17.20
CA SER A 83 13.65 15.81 -17.09
C SER A 83 13.55 14.83 -15.93
N LEU A 84 12.49 14.89 -15.10
CA LEU A 84 12.28 13.96 -13.98
C LEU A 84 12.02 12.53 -14.46
N ALA A 85 11.22 12.39 -15.51
CA ALA A 85 10.98 11.10 -16.16
C ALA A 85 12.26 10.65 -16.88
N GLY A 86 12.82 9.53 -16.44
CA GLY A 86 14.08 9.01 -16.99
C GLY A 86 15.36 9.59 -16.37
N HIS A 87 15.26 10.46 -15.36
CA HIS A 87 16.45 10.92 -14.64
C HIS A 87 17.12 9.76 -13.90
N PRO A 88 18.45 9.58 -13.98
CA PRO A 88 19.15 8.46 -13.33
C PRO A 88 18.95 8.44 -11.81
N ASP A 89 18.99 9.60 -11.15
CA ASP A 89 18.75 9.68 -9.70
C ASP A 89 17.31 9.33 -9.30
N VAL A 90 16.32 9.71 -10.11
CA VAL A 90 14.91 9.37 -9.87
C VAL A 90 14.71 7.87 -10.05
N ALA A 91 15.32 7.29 -11.10
CA ALA A 91 15.27 5.86 -11.36
C ALA A 91 15.97 5.05 -10.25
N ALA A 92 17.13 5.51 -9.77
CA ALA A 92 17.85 4.88 -8.67
C ALA A 92 17.04 4.89 -7.37
N HIS A 93 16.38 6.01 -7.05
CA HIS A 93 15.53 6.09 -5.87
C HIS A 93 14.24 5.27 -6.02
N GLY A 94 13.64 5.28 -7.21
CA GLY A 94 12.49 4.45 -7.54
C GLY A 94 12.79 2.96 -7.39
N ALA A 95 14.01 2.52 -7.75
CA ALA A 95 14.45 1.16 -7.51
C ALA A 95 14.49 0.81 -6.01
N THR A 96 14.94 1.74 -5.15
CA THR A 96 14.90 1.54 -3.68
C THR A 96 13.48 1.39 -3.17
N VAL A 97 12.55 2.23 -3.65
CA VAL A 97 11.13 2.16 -3.29
C VAL A 97 10.53 0.81 -3.72
N LEU A 98 10.72 0.40 -4.98
CA LEU A 98 10.17 -0.87 -5.46
C LEU A 98 10.80 -2.09 -4.79
N LYS A 99 12.08 -2.07 -4.46
CA LYS A 99 12.72 -3.15 -3.68
C LYS A 99 12.07 -3.30 -2.31
N LYS A 100 11.72 -2.20 -1.65
CA LYS A 100 11.02 -2.22 -0.36
C LYS A 100 9.58 -2.71 -0.49
N VAL A 101 8.87 -2.32 -1.55
CA VAL A 101 7.55 -2.87 -1.85
C VAL A 101 7.63 -4.38 -2.16
N ALA A 102 8.62 -4.82 -2.93
CA ALA A 102 8.85 -6.22 -3.24
C ALA A 102 9.09 -7.06 -1.97
N GLU A 103 9.96 -6.56 -1.07
CA GLU A 103 10.22 -7.18 0.22
C GLU A 103 8.92 -7.35 1.02
N LEU A 104 8.08 -6.32 1.05
CA LEU A 104 6.79 -6.31 1.74
C LEU A 104 5.78 -7.29 1.13
N VAL A 105 5.62 -7.31 -0.19
CA VAL A 105 4.71 -8.23 -0.89
C VAL A 105 5.14 -9.68 -0.68
N LYS A 106 6.45 -9.95 -0.63
CA LYS A 106 6.99 -11.30 -0.37
C LYS A 106 6.74 -11.83 1.03
N THR A 107 6.51 -10.97 2.03
CA THR A 107 6.15 -11.44 3.38
C THR A 107 4.70 -11.90 3.49
N LYS A 108 3.88 -11.69 2.45
CA LYS A 108 2.47 -12.10 2.38
C LYS A 108 1.63 -11.70 3.60
N GLY A 109 1.88 -10.50 4.14
CA GLY A 109 1.17 -9.96 5.31
C GLY A 109 1.95 -10.03 6.62
N ASN A 110 3.05 -10.78 6.69
CA ASN A 110 3.92 -10.79 7.88
C ASN A 110 4.99 -9.68 7.81
N HIS A 111 4.57 -8.42 7.64
CA HIS A 111 5.47 -7.27 7.42
C HIS A 111 5.46 -6.22 8.54
N THR A 112 4.91 -6.52 9.72
CA THR A 112 4.77 -5.54 10.81
C THR A 112 6.11 -4.87 11.18
N SER A 113 7.22 -5.63 11.25
CA SER A 113 8.55 -5.09 11.58
C SER A 113 9.11 -4.16 10.49
N ILE A 114 8.89 -4.52 9.22
CA ILE A 114 9.28 -3.73 8.05
C ILE A 114 8.47 -2.44 8.02
N LEU A 115 7.16 -2.54 8.20
CA LEU A 115 6.25 -1.40 8.23
C LEU A 115 6.55 -0.44 9.37
N LYS A 116 6.87 -0.93 10.56
CA LYS A 116 7.23 -0.07 11.68
C LYS A 116 8.47 0.78 11.38
N THR A 117 9.50 0.17 10.79
CA THR A 117 10.72 0.89 10.38
C THR A 117 10.41 1.91 9.29
N LEU A 118 9.62 1.52 8.28
CA LEU A 118 9.22 2.39 7.18
C LEU A 118 8.37 3.58 7.68
N ALA A 119 7.36 3.31 8.50
CA ALA A 119 6.47 4.32 9.06
C ALA A 119 7.26 5.31 9.92
N THR A 120 8.20 4.83 10.74
CA THR A 120 9.05 5.69 11.58
C THR A 120 9.88 6.67 10.74
N SER A 121 10.55 6.21 9.67
CA SER A 121 11.32 7.11 8.82
C SER A 121 10.43 8.10 8.07
N HIS A 122 9.29 7.64 7.55
CA HIS A 122 8.41 8.49 6.76
C HIS A 122 7.66 9.53 7.61
N ALA A 123 7.30 9.21 8.86
CA ALA A 123 6.69 10.14 9.80
C ALA A 123 7.70 11.10 10.44
N ASN A 124 8.86 10.61 10.88
CA ASN A 124 9.79 11.42 11.68
C ASN A 124 10.81 12.19 10.85
N GLN A 125 11.31 11.59 9.75
CA GLN A 125 12.38 12.18 8.94
C GLN A 125 11.82 12.86 7.70
N HIS A 126 11.02 12.14 6.92
CA HIS A 126 10.55 12.65 5.62
C HIS A 126 9.26 13.47 5.70
N LYS A 127 8.52 13.37 6.82
CA LYS A 127 7.25 14.07 7.05
C LYS A 127 6.28 13.88 5.88
N ILE A 128 6.14 12.64 5.42
CA ILE A 128 5.31 12.28 4.26
C ILE A 128 3.87 12.08 4.73
N PRO A 129 2.90 12.83 4.17
CA PRO A 129 1.48 12.60 4.39
C PRO A 129 1.02 11.21 3.97
N ILE A 130 0.10 10.60 4.72
CA ILE A 130 -0.41 9.25 4.41
C ILE A 130 -1.08 9.18 3.03
N ILE A 131 -1.67 10.30 2.57
CA ILE A 131 -2.29 10.40 1.24
C ILE A 131 -1.29 10.10 0.12
N ASN A 132 0.00 10.43 0.28
CA ASN A 132 1.01 10.20 -0.75
C ASN A 132 1.28 8.71 -0.99
N PHE A 133 1.08 7.84 0.00
CA PHE A 133 1.19 6.39 -0.18
C PHE A 133 0.07 5.88 -1.09
N LYS A 134 -1.14 6.46 -1.00
CA LYS A 134 -2.24 6.14 -1.90
C LYS A 134 -1.93 6.58 -3.33
N LEU A 135 -1.40 7.79 -3.50
CA LEU A 135 -0.99 8.30 -4.82
C LEU A 135 0.08 7.40 -5.46
N LEU A 136 1.12 7.05 -4.69
CA LEU A 136 2.16 6.13 -5.16
C LEU A 136 1.59 4.76 -5.54
N SER A 137 0.62 4.26 -4.76
CA SER A 137 -0.03 2.97 -5.02
C SER A 137 -0.81 2.96 -6.32
N GLU A 138 -1.52 4.05 -6.64
CA GLU A 138 -2.22 4.19 -7.93
C GLU A 138 -1.23 4.28 -9.09
N CYS A 139 -0.17 5.09 -8.97
CA CYS A 139 0.87 5.16 -9.99
C CYS A 139 1.53 3.78 -10.22
N LEU A 140 1.76 3.00 -9.16
CA LEU A 140 2.28 1.64 -9.25
C LEU A 140 1.31 0.72 -10.00
N CYS A 141 0.01 0.76 -9.68
CA CYS A 141 -1.00 -0.05 -10.38
C CYS A 141 -1.04 0.24 -11.88
N VAL A 142 -0.95 1.53 -12.27
CA VAL A 142 -0.91 1.93 -13.69
C VAL A 142 0.34 1.40 -14.38
N VAL A 143 1.52 1.56 -13.77
CA VAL A 143 2.78 1.06 -14.35
C VAL A 143 2.79 -0.46 -14.46
N MET A 144 2.26 -1.17 -13.46
CA MET A 144 2.13 -2.63 -13.49
C MET A 144 1.23 -3.10 -14.63
N LYS A 145 0.13 -2.39 -14.90
CA LYS A 145 -0.74 -2.66 -16.05
C LYS A 145 -0.02 -2.43 -17.38
N GLU A 146 0.64 -1.29 -17.52
CA GLU A 146 1.26 -0.87 -18.79
C GLU A 146 2.51 -1.69 -19.14
N LYS A 147 3.33 -2.05 -18.15
CA LYS A 147 4.65 -2.65 -18.38
C LYS A 147 4.77 -4.11 -17.94
N ALA A 148 4.13 -4.50 -16.84
CA ALA A 148 4.24 -5.86 -16.28
C ALA A 148 3.09 -6.79 -16.73
N GLY A 149 2.16 -6.30 -17.55
CA GLY A 149 1.02 -7.08 -18.04
C GLY A 149 0.02 -7.46 -16.95
N ALA A 150 -0.09 -6.67 -15.88
CA ALA A 150 -1.05 -6.93 -14.81
C ALA A 150 -2.49 -6.82 -15.34
N ASP A 151 -3.22 -7.94 -15.31
CA ASP A 151 -4.64 -7.98 -15.66
C ASP A 151 -5.50 -7.25 -14.61
N ALA A 152 -6.81 -7.19 -14.86
CA ALA A 152 -7.74 -6.50 -13.95
C ALA A 152 -7.74 -7.13 -12.54
N ALA A 153 -7.63 -8.47 -12.45
CA ALA A 153 -7.64 -9.17 -11.18
C ALA A 153 -6.39 -8.85 -10.34
N THR A 154 -5.21 -8.84 -10.97
CA THR A 154 -3.94 -8.46 -10.34
C THR A 154 -3.93 -7.00 -9.94
N GLN A 155 -4.49 -6.09 -10.74
CA GLN A 155 -4.62 -4.69 -10.35
C GLN A 155 -5.50 -4.52 -9.11
N ASP A 156 -6.64 -5.21 -9.05
CA ASP A 156 -7.54 -5.13 -7.90
C ASP A 156 -6.93 -5.76 -6.65
N ALA A 157 -6.19 -6.87 -6.81
CA ALA A 157 -5.39 -7.48 -5.76
C ALA A 157 -4.34 -6.50 -5.23
N LEU A 158 -3.60 -5.84 -6.12
CA LEU A 158 -2.58 -4.86 -5.78
C LEU A 158 -3.17 -3.66 -5.02
N ARG A 159 -4.31 -3.13 -5.47
CA ARG A 159 -5.01 -2.04 -4.75
C ARG A 159 -5.44 -2.46 -3.35
N ARG A 160 -6.01 -3.67 -3.19
CA ARG A 160 -6.43 -4.18 -1.87
C ARG A 160 -5.24 -4.33 -0.92
N VAL A 161 -4.16 -4.96 -1.39
CA VAL A 161 -2.94 -5.17 -0.59
C VAL A 161 -2.32 -3.83 -0.21
N LEU A 162 -2.11 -2.92 -1.15
CA LEU A 162 -1.52 -1.60 -0.86
C LEU A 162 -2.42 -0.72 0.01
N SER A 163 -3.74 -0.86 -0.08
CA SER A 163 -4.68 -0.20 0.82
C SER A 163 -4.58 -0.73 2.25
N CYS A 164 -4.41 -2.04 2.43
CA CYS A 164 -4.17 -2.66 3.74
C CYS A 164 -2.87 -2.10 4.34
N VAL A 165 -1.79 -2.14 3.56
CA VAL A 165 -0.47 -1.60 3.92
C VAL A 165 -0.55 -0.13 4.32
N THR A 166 -1.25 0.69 3.54
CA THR A 166 -1.43 2.12 3.85
C THR A 166 -2.19 2.30 5.16
N SER A 167 -3.19 1.46 5.43
CA SER A 167 -3.96 1.52 6.69
C SER A 167 -3.11 1.11 7.90
N GLU A 168 -2.20 0.14 7.73
CA GLU A 168 -1.25 -0.24 8.78
C GLU A 168 -0.22 0.86 9.05
N VAL A 169 0.31 1.50 8.00
CA VAL A 169 1.20 2.66 8.13
C VAL A 169 0.51 3.81 8.85
N ASP A 170 -0.76 4.10 8.53
CA ASP A 170 -1.59 5.10 9.23
C ASP A 170 -1.75 4.77 10.73
N GLY A 171 -1.94 3.48 11.06
CA GLY A 171 -1.93 3.00 12.44
C GLY A 171 -0.63 3.38 13.17
N PHE A 172 0.52 3.08 12.56
CA PHE A 172 1.82 3.46 13.12
C PHE A 172 2.03 4.98 13.19
N TYR A 173 1.54 5.75 12.21
CA TYR A 173 1.62 7.21 12.25
C TYR A 173 0.91 7.78 13.48
N LYS A 174 -0.28 7.25 13.78
CA LYS A 174 -1.05 7.62 14.97
C LYS A 174 -0.31 7.25 16.26
N GLU A 175 0.29 6.06 16.33
CA GLU A 175 1.13 5.65 17.48
C GLU A 175 2.33 6.57 17.69
N LEU A 176 2.91 7.08 16.60
CA LEU A 176 4.03 8.03 16.61
C LEU A 176 3.60 9.48 16.86
N GLY A 177 2.29 9.76 16.95
CA GLY A 177 1.75 11.11 17.13
C GLY A 177 1.86 12.00 15.88
N TYR A 178 2.04 11.41 14.70
CA TYR A 178 2.09 12.13 13.44
C TYR A 178 0.72 12.14 12.76
N ALA A 179 0.19 13.34 12.48
CA ALA A 179 -1.10 13.55 11.84
C ALA A 179 -0.94 14.14 10.42
N GLY A 180 -0.29 13.38 9.53
CA GLY A 180 -0.06 13.76 8.14
C GLY A 180 -0.59 12.75 7.16
#